data_AF-A0A2K3J8T0-F1
#
_entry.id   AF-A0A2K3J8T0-F1
#
_cell.length_a   1.000
_cell.length_b   1.000
_cell.length_c   1.000
_cell.angle_alpha   90.00
_cell.angle_beta   90.00
_cell.angle_gamma   90.00
#
_symmetry.space_group_name_H-M   'P 1'
#
loop_
_entity.id
_entity.type
_entity.pdbx_description
1 polymer ?
#
loop_
_entity_poly.entity_id
_entity_poly.type
_entity_poly.pdbx_seq_one_letter_code
_entity_poly.pdbx_strand_id
1 'polypeptide(L)'
;MKPMGTITKYYPFIDEESKSILDSLMNESSSYNDFVQQLCEVVLEDEVPVNLAYIAAVQAWWCRIEETMNSIHEKYNDIVWIKPWVYFHGTLERDQVLQHDAVVQSIETAIVSSPQDWIETELHLLHAFFHHPFGEVPSLYEPLERAKKLIKANPLLTCFESLIYAFEGLAKSKEGDTKESLVFLRKGKDLAERYDDVLYKYMNMLNEGNILRCFNAQDASSVFEELYALALDIGPPYFICEVLNDSAIVFETTGEYDLA
;
A
#
# COMPACT_ATOMS: atom_id res chain seq x y z
N MET A 1 -4.99 5.97 -19.62
CA MET A 1 -3.70 6.03 -18.89
C MET A 1 -2.76 4.97 -19.45
N LYS A 2 -1.45 5.08 -19.22
CA LYS A 2 -0.52 4.00 -19.61
C LYS A 2 -0.68 2.82 -18.64
N PRO A 3 -0.38 1.57 -19.08
CA PRO A 3 -0.29 0.44 -18.15
C PRO A 3 0.69 0.78 -17.03
N MET A 4 0.29 0.51 -15.78
CA MET A 4 1.10 0.79 -14.59
C MET A 4 1.45 -0.50 -13.89
N GLY A 5 2.69 -0.61 -13.44
CA GLY A 5 3.18 -1.72 -12.63
C GLY A 5 2.33 -2.07 -11.42
N THR A 6 1.80 -1.04 -10.75
CA THR A 6 0.85 -1.17 -9.63
C THR A 6 -0.35 -2.06 -9.95
N ILE A 7 -0.82 -2.09 -11.20
CA ILE A 7 -1.94 -2.93 -11.66
C ILE A 7 -1.42 -4.18 -12.37
N THR A 8 -0.44 -4.04 -13.26
CA THR A 8 0.04 -5.17 -14.08
C THR A 8 0.79 -6.23 -13.27
N LYS A 9 1.21 -5.92 -12.03
CA LYS A 9 1.81 -6.90 -11.11
C LYS A 9 0.91 -8.11 -10.83
N TYR A 10 -0.42 -7.96 -10.98
CA TYR A 10 -1.38 -9.04 -10.78
C TYR A 10 -1.54 -9.97 -11.99
N TYR A 11 -1.10 -9.55 -13.18
CA TYR A 11 -1.36 -10.26 -14.45
C TYR A 11 -0.84 -11.71 -14.47
N PRO A 12 0.28 -12.07 -13.82
CA PRO A 12 0.70 -13.46 -13.74
C PRO A 12 -0.27 -14.39 -12.99
N PHE A 13 -1.22 -13.85 -12.22
CA PHE A 13 -2.04 -14.60 -11.27
C PHE A 13 -3.54 -14.61 -11.58
N ILE A 14 -3.97 -13.86 -12.58
CA ILE A 14 -5.38 -13.70 -12.94
C ILE A 14 -5.65 -14.21 -14.36
N ASP A 15 -6.92 -14.54 -14.64
CA ASP A 15 -7.36 -14.99 -15.95
C ASP A 15 -7.33 -13.87 -17.01
N GLU A 16 -7.42 -14.27 -18.28
CA GLU A 16 -7.39 -13.34 -19.42
C GLU A 16 -8.61 -12.41 -19.48
N GLU A 17 -9.75 -12.83 -18.93
CA GLU A 17 -10.95 -11.99 -18.83
C GLU A 17 -10.69 -10.80 -17.89
N SER A 18 -10.17 -11.07 -16.70
CA SER A 18 -9.78 -10.06 -15.72
C SER A 18 -8.71 -9.11 -16.28
N LYS A 19 -7.72 -9.62 -17.03
CA LYS A 19 -6.72 -8.77 -17.70
C LYS A 19 -7.36 -7.86 -18.74
N SER A 20 -8.25 -8.40 -19.57
CA SER A 20 -8.93 -7.61 -20.59
C SER A 20 -9.77 -6.49 -19.99
N ILE A 21 -10.41 -6.73 -18.84
CA ILE A 21 -11.16 -5.69 -18.12
C ILE A 21 -10.20 -4.62 -17.61
N LEU A 22 -9.13 -5.01 -16.90
CA LEU A 22 -8.12 -4.07 -16.39
C LEU A 22 -7.47 -3.24 -17.50
N ASP A 23 -7.14 -3.85 -18.64
CA ASP A 23 -6.57 -3.16 -19.80
C ASP A 23 -7.57 -2.16 -20.41
N SER A 24 -8.86 -2.51 -20.53
CA SER A 24 -9.89 -1.58 -21.03
C SER A 24 -10.03 -0.38 -20.11
N LEU A 25 -10.16 -0.63 -18.81
CA LEU A 25 -10.29 0.42 -17.80
C LEU A 25 -9.06 1.33 -17.76
N MET A 26 -7.85 0.77 -17.82
CA MET A 26 -6.63 1.58 -17.90
C MET A 26 -6.58 2.40 -19.19
N ASN A 27 -7.06 1.91 -20.33
CA ASN A 27 -7.08 2.69 -21.56
C ASN A 27 -8.05 3.89 -21.48
N GLU A 28 -9.19 3.69 -20.82
CA GLU A 28 -10.27 4.69 -20.70
C GLU A 28 -10.01 5.71 -19.58
N SER A 29 -9.28 5.33 -18.55
CA SER A 29 -9.03 6.17 -17.37
C SER A 29 -8.01 7.28 -17.62
N SER A 30 -8.25 8.44 -17.02
CA SER A 30 -7.39 9.61 -17.10
C SER A 30 -6.23 9.61 -16.09
N SER A 31 -6.40 8.90 -14.97
CA SER A 31 -5.45 8.81 -13.85
C SER A 31 -5.62 7.47 -13.11
N TYR A 32 -4.72 7.16 -12.17
CA TYR A 32 -4.85 5.98 -11.32
C TYR A 32 -6.11 6.05 -10.44
N ASN A 33 -6.42 7.20 -9.84
CA ASN A 33 -7.64 7.35 -9.04
C ASN A 33 -8.93 7.09 -9.84
N ASP A 34 -9.00 7.63 -11.06
CA ASP A 34 -10.10 7.42 -12.00
C ASP A 34 -10.24 5.93 -12.37
N PHE A 35 -9.12 5.26 -12.63
CA PHE A 35 -9.09 3.82 -12.85
C PHE A 35 -9.65 3.02 -11.67
N VAL A 36 -9.26 3.36 -10.43
CA VAL A 36 -9.76 2.64 -9.24
C VAL A 36 -11.27 2.85 -9.08
N GLN A 37 -11.77 4.06 -9.34
CA GLN A 37 -13.20 4.35 -9.29
C GLN A 37 -13.97 3.49 -10.30
N GLN A 38 -13.55 3.50 -11.57
CA GLN A 38 -14.20 2.70 -12.63
C GLN A 38 -14.10 1.19 -12.36
N LEU A 39 -12.96 0.71 -11.86
CA LEU A 39 -12.79 -0.70 -11.48
C LEU A 39 -13.78 -1.10 -10.38
N CYS A 40 -13.95 -0.25 -9.37
CA CYS A 40 -14.90 -0.51 -8.30
C CYS A 40 -16.35 -0.48 -8.81
N GLU A 41 -16.68 0.45 -9.70
CA GLU A 41 -18.01 0.51 -10.34
C GLU A 41 -18.33 -0.79 -11.08
N VAL A 42 -17.41 -1.26 -11.95
CA VAL A 42 -17.57 -2.54 -12.66
C VAL A 42 -17.76 -3.70 -11.69
N VAL A 43 -16.95 -3.78 -10.63
CA VAL A 43 -17.04 -4.85 -9.62
C VAL A 43 -18.35 -4.78 -8.83
N LEU A 44 -18.94 -3.60 -8.64
CA LEU A 44 -20.20 -3.42 -7.92
C LEU A 44 -21.43 -3.68 -8.81
N GLU A 45 -21.37 -3.30 -10.08
CA GLU A 45 -22.48 -3.42 -11.02
C GLU A 45 -22.57 -4.81 -11.69
N ASP A 46 -21.42 -5.42 -12.01
CA ASP A 46 -21.35 -6.65 -12.78
C ASP A 46 -20.96 -7.87 -11.95
N GLU A 47 -21.23 -9.07 -12.47
CA GLU A 47 -20.68 -10.32 -11.93
C GLU A 47 -19.29 -10.55 -12.52
N VAL A 48 -18.25 -10.33 -11.70
CA VAL A 48 -16.84 -10.44 -12.10
C VAL A 48 -16.12 -11.61 -11.43
N PRO A 49 -15.00 -12.09 -11.99
CA PRO A 49 -14.14 -13.05 -11.30
C PRO A 49 -13.71 -12.55 -9.91
N VAL A 50 -13.69 -13.46 -8.92
CA VAL A 50 -13.36 -13.12 -7.52
C VAL A 50 -11.99 -12.46 -7.39
N ASN A 51 -11.01 -12.86 -8.21
CA ASN A 51 -9.69 -12.23 -8.22
C ASN A 51 -9.75 -10.74 -8.60
N LEU A 52 -10.64 -10.37 -9.54
CA LEU A 52 -10.84 -8.97 -9.92
C LEU A 52 -11.51 -8.17 -8.79
N ALA A 53 -12.50 -8.76 -8.12
CA ALA A 53 -13.14 -8.17 -6.95
C ALA A 53 -12.14 -7.95 -5.79
N TYR A 54 -11.24 -8.91 -5.58
CA TYR A 54 -10.16 -8.76 -4.59
C TYR A 54 -9.22 -7.61 -4.95
N ILE A 55 -8.76 -7.53 -6.21
CA ILE A 55 -7.91 -6.42 -6.67
C ILE A 55 -8.62 -5.09 -6.43
N ALA A 56 -9.91 -4.99 -6.78
CA ALA A 56 -10.70 -3.78 -6.53
C ALA A 56 -10.76 -3.41 -5.05
N ALA A 57 -10.95 -4.38 -4.15
CA ALA A 57 -10.92 -4.15 -2.71
C ALA A 57 -9.56 -3.61 -2.23
N VAL A 58 -8.46 -4.19 -2.71
CA VAL A 58 -7.09 -3.73 -2.40
C VAL A 58 -6.88 -2.29 -2.90
N GLN A 59 -7.23 -2.00 -4.15
CA GLN A 59 -7.02 -0.67 -4.73
C GLN A 59 -7.93 0.38 -4.09
N ALA A 60 -9.19 0.05 -3.79
CA ALA A 60 -10.11 0.92 -3.05
C ALA A 60 -9.57 1.25 -1.66
N TRP A 61 -8.99 0.26 -0.98
CA TRP A 61 -8.31 0.44 0.30
C TRP A 61 -7.17 1.45 0.16
N TRP A 62 -6.27 1.28 -0.81
CA TRP A 62 -5.18 2.24 -1.07
C TRP A 62 -5.67 3.66 -1.35
N CYS A 63 -6.76 3.80 -2.13
CA CYS A 63 -7.38 5.09 -2.44
C CYS A 63 -8.26 5.67 -1.33
N ARG A 64 -8.45 4.96 -0.21
CA ARG A 64 -9.26 5.41 0.94
C ARG A 64 -10.73 5.69 0.60
N ILE A 65 -11.33 4.89 -0.28
CA ILE A 65 -12.72 5.10 -0.73
C ILE A 65 -13.69 4.30 0.16
N GLU A 66 -13.91 4.77 1.39
CA GLU A 66 -14.60 4.02 2.46
C GLU A 66 -15.98 3.48 2.07
N GLU A 67 -16.84 4.32 1.47
CA GLU A 67 -18.18 3.89 1.03
C GLU A 67 -18.09 2.73 0.03
N THR A 68 -17.18 2.83 -0.93
CA THR A 68 -16.93 1.79 -1.94
C THR A 68 -16.35 0.52 -1.32
N MET A 69 -15.41 0.64 -0.36
CA MET A 69 -14.87 -0.51 0.37
C MET A 69 -15.99 -1.28 1.09
N ASN A 70 -16.90 -0.56 1.75
CA ASN A 70 -18.07 -1.14 2.41
C ASN A 70 -19.01 -1.82 1.41
N SER A 71 -19.32 -1.19 0.27
CA SER A 71 -20.16 -1.80 -0.77
C SER A 71 -19.55 -3.07 -1.38
N ILE A 72 -18.24 -3.09 -1.63
CA ILE A 72 -17.54 -4.29 -2.10
C ILE A 72 -17.63 -5.38 -1.04
N HIS A 73 -17.42 -5.04 0.23
CA HIS A 73 -17.54 -5.99 1.32
C HIS A 73 -18.95 -6.58 1.43
N GLU A 74 -20.00 -5.76 1.32
CA GLU A 74 -21.39 -6.23 1.36
C GLU A 74 -21.70 -7.21 0.22
N LYS A 75 -21.23 -6.92 -1.00
CA LYS A 75 -21.44 -7.78 -2.18
C LYS A 75 -20.63 -9.08 -2.09
N TYR A 76 -19.41 -9.04 -1.56
CA TYR A 76 -18.48 -10.17 -1.51
C TYR A 76 -18.23 -10.68 -0.08
N ASN A 77 -19.22 -10.58 0.81
CA ASN A 77 -19.09 -10.88 2.23
C ASN A 77 -18.67 -12.35 2.52
N ASP A 78 -19.01 -13.27 1.63
CA ASP A 78 -18.68 -14.70 1.71
C ASP A 78 -17.22 -15.00 1.33
N ILE A 79 -16.53 -14.04 0.70
CA ILE A 79 -15.13 -14.20 0.29
C ILE A 79 -14.21 -13.75 1.44
N VAL A 80 -13.77 -14.74 2.23
CA VAL A 80 -13.02 -14.54 3.49
C VAL A 80 -11.80 -13.63 3.34
N TRP A 81 -11.09 -13.72 2.22
CA TRP A 81 -9.86 -12.97 1.95
C TRP A 81 -10.09 -11.55 1.41
N ILE A 82 -11.32 -11.17 1.06
CA ILE A 82 -11.68 -9.77 0.79
C ILE A 82 -11.95 -9.01 2.08
N LYS A 83 -12.50 -9.69 3.10
CA LYS A 83 -12.92 -9.07 4.37
C LYS A 83 -11.85 -8.21 5.06
N PRO A 84 -10.55 -8.57 5.11
CA PRO A 84 -9.52 -7.72 5.73
C PRO A 84 -9.43 -6.31 5.15
N TRP A 85 -9.84 -6.12 3.89
CA TRP A 85 -9.71 -4.85 3.18
C TRP A 85 -10.86 -3.87 3.45
N VAL A 86 -11.89 -4.25 4.21
CA VAL A 86 -12.95 -3.31 4.62
C VAL A 86 -12.48 -2.36 5.73
N TYR A 87 -11.47 -2.77 6.49
CA TYR A 87 -10.99 -2.03 7.64
C TYR A 87 -10.10 -0.89 7.22
N PHE A 88 -10.60 0.31 7.49
CA PHE A 88 -10.02 1.57 7.10
C PHE A 88 -9.02 2.10 8.15
N HIS A 89 -7.94 2.73 7.71
CA HIS A 89 -7.09 3.53 8.58
C HIS A 89 -7.23 5.03 8.25
N GLY A 90 -8.30 5.61 8.75
CA GLY A 90 -8.61 7.01 8.53
C GLY A 90 -7.75 7.92 9.35
N THR A 91 -6.67 8.41 8.77
CA THR A 91 -6.10 9.73 9.12
C THR A 91 -5.44 9.91 10.49
N LEU A 92 -5.55 8.97 11.43
CA LEU A 92 -4.89 9.04 12.74
C LEU A 92 -4.52 7.65 13.28
N GLU A 93 -3.41 7.62 14.03
CA GLU A 93 -2.98 6.52 14.90
C GLU A 93 -4.15 5.83 15.63
N ARG A 94 -5.13 6.60 16.09
CA ARG A 94 -6.29 6.13 16.83
C ARG A 94 -7.16 5.11 16.08
N ASP A 95 -7.35 5.27 14.78
CA ASP A 95 -8.27 4.42 14.02
C ASP A 95 -7.66 3.05 13.75
N GLN A 96 -6.35 3.00 13.52
CA GLN A 96 -5.60 1.74 13.44
C GLN A 96 -5.65 0.97 14.76
N VAL A 97 -5.51 1.65 15.92
CA VAL A 97 -5.67 0.99 17.24
C VAL A 97 -7.05 0.37 17.39
N LEU A 98 -8.10 1.10 17.01
CA LEU A 98 -9.48 0.65 17.19
C LEU A 98 -9.82 -0.58 16.33
N GLN A 99 -9.20 -0.69 15.15
CA GLN A 99 -9.49 -1.76 14.20
C GLN A 99 -8.45 -2.89 14.22
N HIS A 100 -7.31 -2.70 14.88
CA HIS A 100 -6.17 -3.63 14.90
C HIS A 100 -6.59 -5.09 15.11
N ASP A 101 -7.24 -5.39 16.24
CA ASP A 101 -7.58 -6.78 16.61
C ASP A 101 -8.58 -7.40 15.61
N ALA A 102 -9.53 -6.60 15.12
CA ALA A 102 -10.52 -7.05 14.15
C ALA A 102 -9.88 -7.36 12.79
N VAL A 103 -8.92 -6.54 12.36
CA VAL A 103 -8.15 -6.75 11.13
C VAL A 103 -7.27 -7.98 11.25
N VAL A 104 -6.47 -8.06 12.31
CA VAL A 104 -5.56 -9.18 12.54
C VAL A 104 -6.33 -10.50 12.55
N GLN A 105 -7.45 -10.56 13.28
CA GLN A 105 -8.32 -11.74 13.29
C GLN A 105 -8.87 -12.06 11.90
N SER A 106 -9.27 -11.05 11.13
CA SER A 106 -9.77 -11.23 9.77
C SER A 106 -8.69 -11.77 8.83
N ILE A 107 -7.46 -11.26 8.96
CA ILE A 107 -6.30 -11.72 8.18
C ILE A 107 -5.96 -13.17 8.52
N GLU A 108 -5.87 -13.53 9.80
CA GLU A 108 -5.58 -14.90 10.23
C GLU A 108 -6.64 -15.87 9.71
N THR A 109 -7.92 -15.48 9.78
CA THR A 109 -9.02 -16.28 9.24
C THR A 109 -8.89 -16.46 7.73
N ALA A 110 -8.53 -15.40 7.00
CA ALA A 110 -8.31 -15.44 5.57
C ALA A 110 -7.14 -16.36 5.20
N ILE A 111 -6.00 -16.27 5.90
CA ILE A 111 -4.84 -17.13 5.66
C ILE A 111 -5.17 -18.61 5.92
N VAL A 112 -5.92 -18.93 6.98
CA VAL A 112 -6.36 -20.31 7.28
C VAL A 112 -7.22 -20.89 6.17
N SER A 113 -7.96 -20.05 5.43
CA SER A 113 -8.74 -20.48 4.26
C SER A 113 -7.88 -20.91 3.05
N SER A 114 -6.55 -20.79 3.16
CA SER A 114 -5.57 -21.20 2.14
C SER A 114 -5.80 -20.47 0.80
N PRO A 115 -5.70 -19.13 0.77
CA PRO A 115 -5.84 -18.37 -0.46
C PRO A 115 -4.65 -18.66 -1.40
N GLN A 116 -4.68 -18.11 -2.62
CA GLN A 116 -3.53 -18.26 -3.53
C GLN A 116 -2.31 -17.49 -2.98
N ASP A 117 -1.09 -17.96 -3.25
CA ASP A 117 0.14 -17.42 -2.65
C ASP A 117 0.30 -15.89 -2.78
N TRP A 118 -0.17 -15.28 -3.88
CA TRP A 118 -0.07 -13.83 -4.08
C TRP A 118 -1.01 -13.04 -3.15
N ILE A 119 -2.21 -13.56 -2.91
CA ILE A 119 -3.16 -13.02 -1.92
C ILE A 119 -2.59 -13.20 -0.52
N GLU A 120 -2.08 -14.40 -0.21
CA GLU A 120 -1.46 -14.67 1.10
C GLU A 120 -0.29 -13.70 1.36
N THR A 121 0.51 -13.42 0.33
CA THR A 121 1.60 -12.45 0.39
C THR A 121 1.08 -11.04 0.71
N GLU A 122 0.05 -10.55 0.02
CA GLU A 122 -0.54 -9.24 0.32
C GLU A 122 -1.22 -9.18 1.69
N LEU A 123 -1.87 -10.26 2.13
CA LEU A 123 -2.46 -10.34 3.46
C LEU A 123 -1.38 -10.28 4.56
N HIS A 124 -0.23 -10.91 4.36
CA HIS A 124 0.91 -10.76 5.26
C HIS A 124 1.46 -9.31 5.26
N LEU A 125 1.51 -8.66 4.10
CA LEU A 125 1.92 -7.26 4.03
C LEU A 125 0.92 -6.32 4.70
N LEU A 126 -0.38 -6.56 4.55
CA LEU A 126 -1.44 -5.87 5.28
C LEU A 126 -1.32 -6.12 6.80
N HIS A 127 -0.96 -7.34 7.19
CA HIS A 127 -0.73 -7.66 8.60
C HIS A 127 0.42 -6.83 9.17
N ALA A 128 1.54 -6.75 8.46
CA ALA A 128 2.66 -5.88 8.84
C ALA A 128 2.26 -4.41 8.89
N PHE A 129 1.41 -3.96 7.96
CA PHE A 129 0.86 -2.61 7.93
C PHE A 129 0.12 -2.28 9.23
N PHE A 130 -0.81 -3.13 9.68
CA PHE A 130 -1.59 -2.86 10.89
C PHE A 130 -0.81 -3.04 12.20
N HIS A 131 0.29 -3.81 12.19
CA HIS A 131 1.25 -3.80 13.31
C HIS A 131 2.08 -2.51 13.37
N HIS A 132 2.07 -1.67 12.34
CA HIS A 132 2.62 -0.33 12.42
C HIS A 132 1.49 0.69 12.69
N PRO A 133 1.66 1.68 13.59
CA PRO A 133 2.84 2.01 14.39
C PRO A 133 2.90 1.38 15.79
N PHE A 134 1.92 0.58 16.23
CA PHE A 134 1.81 0.16 17.65
C PHE A 134 2.49 -1.15 18.02
N GLY A 135 2.66 -2.04 17.05
CA GLY A 135 3.27 -3.34 17.24
C GLY A 135 4.73 -3.24 17.66
N GLU A 136 5.13 -4.21 18.48
CA GLU A 136 6.54 -4.45 18.77
C GLU A 136 7.27 -4.84 17.49
N VAL A 137 8.58 -4.60 17.44
CA VAL A 137 9.40 -4.96 16.28
C VAL A 137 9.22 -6.43 15.83
N PRO A 138 9.13 -7.43 16.74
CA PRO A 138 8.83 -8.81 16.35
C PRO A 138 7.49 -8.98 15.61
N SER A 139 6.45 -8.22 15.99
CA SER A 139 5.13 -8.26 15.35
C SER A 139 5.16 -7.74 13.91
N LEU A 140 6.11 -6.86 13.57
CA LEU A 140 6.37 -6.47 12.19
C LEU A 140 7.12 -7.59 11.44
N TYR A 141 8.15 -8.18 12.05
CA TYR A 141 8.99 -9.15 11.35
C TYR A 141 8.29 -10.48 11.06
N GLU A 142 7.43 -10.98 11.94
CA GLU A 142 6.76 -12.27 11.72
C GLU A 142 6.01 -12.33 10.37
N PRO A 143 5.06 -11.43 10.06
CA PRO A 143 4.37 -11.45 8.77
C PRO A 143 5.32 -11.19 7.59
N LEU A 144 6.32 -10.34 7.74
CA LEU A 144 7.32 -10.10 6.69
C LEU A 144 8.11 -11.35 6.35
N GLU A 145 8.55 -12.12 7.35
CA GLU A 145 9.26 -13.38 7.13
C GLU A 145 8.37 -14.45 6.48
N ARG A 146 7.05 -14.39 6.67
CA ARG A 146 6.10 -15.24 5.94
C ARG A 146 6.00 -14.82 4.47
N ALA A 147 5.80 -13.53 4.20
CA ALA A 147 5.78 -12.99 2.83
C ALA A 147 7.08 -13.32 2.07
N LYS A 148 8.25 -13.13 2.70
CA LYS A 148 9.56 -13.49 2.11
C LYS A 148 9.67 -14.96 1.75
N LYS A 149 9.11 -15.87 2.57
CA LYS A 149 9.12 -17.31 2.28
C LYS A 149 8.29 -17.62 1.04
N LEU A 150 7.12 -16.99 0.90
CA LEU A 150 6.28 -17.13 -0.30
C LEU A 150 7.01 -16.61 -1.54
N ILE A 151 7.61 -15.41 -1.47
CA ILE A 151 8.39 -14.84 -2.59
C ILE A 151 9.58 -15.72 -2.97
N LYS A 152 10.28 -16.27 -1.99
CA LYS A 152 11.39 -17.20 -2.25
C LYS A 152 10.91 -18.49 -2.93
N ALA A 153 9.71 -18.96 -2.61
CA ALA A 153 9.12 -20.14 -3.24
C ALA A 153 8.59 -19.85 -4.65
N ASN A 154 8.10 -18.63 -4.90
CA ASN A 154 7.56 -18.22 -6.18
C ASN A 154 8.12 -16.84 -6.62
N PRO A 155 9.13 -16.82 -7.52
CA PRO A 155 9.76 -15.58 -7.98
C PRO A 155 8.82 -14.60 -8.69
N LEU A 156 7.64 -15.02 -9.14
CA LEU A 156 6.64 -14.09 -9.72
C LEU A 156 6.13 -13.08 -8.69
N LEU A 157 6.24 -13.40 -7.39
CA LEU A 157 5.83 -12.54 -6.28
C LEU A 157 6.87 -11.46 -5.93
N THR A 158 8.02 -11.41 -6.62
CA THR A 158 9.08 -10.41 -6.37
C THR A 158 8.58 -8.97 -6.51
N CYS A 159 7.50 -8.74 -7.27
CA CYS A 159 6.84 -7.44 -7.36
C CYS A 159 6.32 -6.91 -6.00
N PHE A 160 6.11 -7.77 -5.01
CA PHE A 160 5.67 -7.39 -3.66
C PHE A 160 6.82 -7.06 -2.70
N GLU A 161 8.07 -7.37 -3.06
CA GLU A 161 9.23 -7.23 -2.17
C GLU A 161 9.56 -5.77 -1.83
N SER A 162 9.18 -4.79 -2.65
CA SER A 162 9.42 -3.38 -2.35
C SER A 162 8.65 -2.91 -1.11
N LEU A 163 7.48 -3.47 -0.83
CA LEU A 163 6.73 -3.16 0.39
C LEU A 163 7.32 -3.87 1.62
N ILE A 164 8.00 -5.02 1.45
CA ILE A 164 8.77 -5.65 2.53
C ILE A 164 9.85 -4.69 3.02
N TYR A 165 10.59 -4.09 2.09
CA TYR A 165 11.64 -3.12 2.43
C TYR A 165 11.11 -1.87 3.15
N ALA A 166 9.88 -1.43 2.84
CA ALA A 166 9.24 -0.33 3.57
C ALA A 166 9.11 -0.66 5.07
N PHE A 167 8.58 -1.83 5.39
CA PHE A 167 8.37 -2.26 6.77
C PHE A 167 9.65 -2.69 7.48
N GLU A 168 10.62 -3.28 6.79
CA GLU A 168 11.95 -3.52 7.36
C GLU A 168 12.65 -2.21 7.72
N GLY A 169 12.53 -1.19 6.86
CA GLY A 169 13.00 0.15 7.14
C GLY A 169 12.37 0.71 8.43
N LEU A 170 11.06 0.62 8.55
CA LEU A 170 10.34 1.05 9.77
C LEU A 170 10.76 0.28 11.02
N ALA A 171 10.91 -1.05 10.93
CA ALA A 171 11.39 -1.87 12.03
C ALA A 171 12.79 -1.45 12.49
N LYS A 172 13.72 -1.22 11.56
CA LYS A 172 15.06 -0.70 11.87
C LYS A 172 15.07 0.68 12.51
N SER A 173 14.19 1.57 12.05
CA SER A 173 14.02 2.88 12.69
C SER A 173 13.53 2.75 14.13
N LYS A 174 12.60 1.82 14.41
CA LYS A 174 12.13 1.54 15.78
C LYS A 174 13.22 0.95 16.67
N GLU A 175 14.16 0.20 16.11
CA GLU A 175 15.36 -0.29 16.81
C GLU A 175 16.41 0.83 17.05
N GLY A 176 16.20 2.03 16.49
CA GLY A 176 17.14 3.14 16.56
C GLY A 176 18.24 3.12 15.49
N ASP A 177 18.22 2.16 14.56
CA ASP A 177 19.17 2.09 13.44
C ASP A 177 18.62 2.84 12.21
N THR A 178 18.67 4.17 12.27
CA THR A 178 18.20 5.04 11.18
C THR A 178 19.02 4.87 9.91
N LYS A 179 20.30 4.47 10.01
CA LYS A 179 21.16 4.28 8.83
C LYS A 179 20.76 3.03 8.06
N GLU A 180 20.60 1.90 8.73
CA GLU A 180 20.15 0.67 8.09
C GLU A 180 18.71 0.81 7.59
N SER A 181 17.87 1.53 8.33
CA SER A 181 16.52 1.89 7.90
C SER A 181 16.49 2.58 6.52
N LEU A 182 17.27 3.65 6.33
CA LEU A 182 17.37 4.34 5.05
C LEU A 182 17.90 3.45 3.92
N VAL A 183 18.79 2.50 4.22
CA VAL A 183 19.29 1.53 3.23
C VAL A 183 18.17 0.63 2.74
N PHE A 184 17.28 0.16 3.63
CA PHE A 184 16.13 -0.64 3.22
C PHE A 184 15.13 0.18 2.40
N LEU A 185 14.76 1.37 2.85
CA LEU A 185 13.77 2.22 2.16
C LEU A 185 14.20 2.59 0.75
N ARG A 186 15.48 2.92 0.56
CA ARG A 186 16.03 3.22 -0.78
C ARG A 186 16.03 2.01 -1.70
N LYS A 187 16.38 0.81 -1.18
CA LYS A 187 16.25 -0.44 -1.95
C LYS A 187 14.80 -0.71 -2.34
N GLY A 188 13.84 -0.43 -1.45
CA GLY A 188 12.42 -0.53 -1.71
C GLY A 188 11.95 0.44 -2.79
N LYS A 189 12.36 1.72 -2.72
CA LYS A 189 12.12 2.75 -3.75
C LYS A 189 12.65 2.29 -5.11
N ASP A 190 13.92 1.89 -5.20
CA ASP A 190 14.56 1.44 -6.44
C ASP A 190 13.88 0.20 -7.03
N LEU A 191 13.43 -0.72 -6.17
CA LEU A 191 12.72 -1.92 -6.60
C LEU A 191 11.31 -1.58 -7.12
N ALA A 192 10.58 -0.71 -6.43
CA ALA A 192 9.26 -0.23 -6.86
C ALA A 192 9.34 0.50 -8.20
N GLU A 193 10.38 1.34 -8.41
CA GLU A 193 10.63 1.99 -9.70
C GLU A 193 10.88 0.99 -10.84
N ARG A 194 11.65 -0.07 -10.59
CA ARG A 194 11.89 -1.13 -11.60
C ARG A 194 10.63 -1.87 -12.00
N TYR A 195 9.68 -2.00 -11.08
CA TYR A 195 8.39 -2.64 -11.33
C TYR A 195 7.30 -1.65 -11.77
N ASP A 196 7.60 -0.34 -11.84
CA ASP A 196 6.61 0.71 -12.09
C ASP A 196 5.44 0.71 -11.07
N ASP A 197 5.73 0.37 -9.81
CA ASP A 197 4.74 0.37 -8.72
C ASP A 197 4.79 1.69 -7.95
N VAL A 198 3.94 2.63 -8.35
CA VAL A 198 3.90 3.99 -7.78
C VAL A 198 3.44 4.01 -6.32
N LEU A 199 2.57 3.09 -5.90
CA LEU A 199 2.10 3.03 -4.51
C LEU A 199 3.21 2.57 -3.57
N TYR A 200 3.95 1.54 -3.96
CA TYR A 200 5.05 1.05 -3.13
C TYR A 200 6.24 2.01 -3.16
N LYS A 201 6.44 2.72 -4.28
CA LYS A 201 7.39 3.84 -4.34
C LYS A 201 7.00 4.94 -3.36
N TYR A 202 5.74 5.36 -3.37
CA TYR A 202 5.20 6.37 -2.46
C TYR A 202 5.44 5.98 -1.00
N MET A 203 5.08 4.75 -0.60
CA MET A 203 5.26 4.28 0.79
C MET A 203 6.72 4.28 1.24
N ASN A 204 7.66 3.87 0.38
CA ASN A 204 9.08 3.89 0.73
C ASN A 204 9.60 5.33 0.90
N MET A 205 9.19 6.24 0.01
CA MET A 205 9.58 7.65 0.07
C MET A 205 8.98 8.38 1.27
N LEU A 206 7.72 8.13 1.60
CA LEU A 206 7.05 8.71 2.78
C LEU A 206 7.81 8.34 4.06
N ASN A 207 8.13 7.06 4.23
CA ASN A 207 8.88 6.59 5.38
C ASN A 207 10.32 7.17 5.38
N GLU A 208 10.96 7.30 4.22
CA GLU A 208 12.29 7.91 4.12
C GLU A 208 12.26 9.37 4.60
N GLY A 209 11.30 10.17 4.11
CA GLY A 209 11.10 11.56 4.55
C GLY A 209 10.83 11.66 6.05
N ASN A 210 9.96 10.80 6.58
CA ASN A 210 9.61 10.76 8.00
C ASN A 210 10.76 10.34 8.93
N ILE A 211 11.72 9.56 8.43
CA ILE A 211 12.93 9.23 9.16
C ILE A 211 13.94 10.39 9.07
N LEU A 212 14.15 10.94 7.86
CA LEU A 212 15.08 12.05 7.64
C LEU A 212 14.69 13.31 8.41
N ARG A 213 13.40 13.64 8.54
CA ARG A 213 12.97 14.86 9.27
C ARG A 213 13.49 14.92 10.70
N CYS A 214 13.77 13.76 11.31
CA CYS A 214 14.27 13.67 12.69
C CYS A 214 15.74 14.05 12.84
N PHE A 215 16.56 14.06 11.77
CA PHE A 215 18.01 14.33 11.88
C PHE A 215 18.66 15.04 10.68
N ASN A 216 17.96 15.16 9.54
CA ASN A 216 18.41 15.89 8.37
C ASN A 216 17.21 16.48 7.60
N ALA A 217 16.72 17.64 8.07
CA ALA A 217 15.56 18.31 7.51
C ALA A 217 15.74 18.75 6.04
N GLN A 218 16.97 19.06 5.61
CA GLN A 218 17.23 19.46 4.21
C GLN A 218 17.04 18.29 3.23
N ASP A 219 17.59 17.12 3.57
CA ASP A 219 17.39 15.91 2.75
C ASP A 219 15.90 15.49 2.80
N ALA A 220 15.25 15.62 3.96
CA ALA A 220 13.82 15.36 4.10
C ALA A 220 12.97 16.26 3.18
N SER A 221 13.28 17.56 3.11
CA SER A 221 12.60 18.53 2.24
C SER A 221 12.63 18.07 0.78
N SER A 222 13.82 17.69 0.30
CA SER A 222 13.99 17.20 -1.08
C SER A 222 13.15 15.96 -1.36
N VAL A 223 13.09 15.02 -0.41
CA VAL A 223 12.26 13.81 -0.52
C VAL A 223 10.77 14.15 -0.56
N PHE A 224 10.31 15.07 0.31
CA PHE A 224 8.90 15.48 0.36
C PHE A 224 8.46 16.25 -0.89
N GLU A 225 9.33 17.04 -1.50
CA GLU A 225 9.04 17.69 -2.79
C GLU A 225 8.83 16.67 -3.91
N GLU A 226 9.73 15.68 -4.03
CA GLU A 226 9.56 14.58 -4.99
C GLU A 226 8.29 13.77 -4.69
N LEU A 227 8.02 13.51 -3.42
CA LEU A 227 6.86 12.75 -2.97
C LEU A 227 5.54 13.48 -3.24
N TYR A 228 5.51 14.81 -3.10
CA TYR A 228 4.34 15.63 -3.42
C TYR A 228 4.03 15.57 -4.92
N ALA A 229 5.05 15.68 -5.78
CA ALA A 229 4.88 15.50 -7.22
C ALA A 229 4.35 14.11 -7.57
N LEU A 230 4.85 13.07 -6.91
CA LEU A 230 4.33 11.70 -7.06
C LEU A 230 2.88 11.58 -6.60
N ALA A 231 2.51 12.15 -5.44
CA ALA A 231 1.15 12.11 -4.91
C ALA A 231 0.14 12.78 -5.85
N LEU A 232 0.52 13.91 -6.47
CA LEU A 232 -0.29 14.57 -7.50
C LEU A 232 -0.50 13.69 -8.74
N ASP A 233 0.51 12.93 -9.16
CA ASP A 233 0.44 12.02 -10.32
C ASP A 233 -0.43 10.78 -10.02
N ILE A 234 -0.35 10.23 -8.80
CA ILE A 234 -1.20 9.11 -8.38
C ILE A 234 -2.67 9.56 -8.35
N GLY A 235 -2.96 10.71 -7.70
CA GLY A 235 -4.26 11.39 -7.77
C GLY A 235 -5.18 11.32 -6.54
N PRO A 236 -5.25 10.23 -5.75
CA PRO A 236 -6.12 10.18 -4.57
C PRO A 236 -5.78 11.30 -3.56
N PRO A 237 -6.77 12.10 -3.11
CA PRO A 237 -6.53 13.23 -2.22
C PRO A 237 -5.82 12.88 -0.92
N TYR A 238 -6.01 11.65 -0.42
CA TYR A 238 -5.38 11.18 0.81
C TYR A 238 -3.85 11.29 0.77
N PHE A 239 -3.21 10.84 -0.31
CA PHE A 239 -1.75 10.89 -0.44
C PHE A 239 -1.24 12.32 -0.43
N ILE A 240 -1.96 13.24 -1.08
CA ILE A 240 -1.59 14.65 -1.10
C ILE A 240 -1.66 15.23 0.32
N CYS A 241 -2.76 14.99 1.03
CA CYS A 241 -2.94 15.47 2.40
C CYS A 241 -1.89 14.92 3.38
N GLU A 242 -1.55 13.64 3.27
CA GLU A 242 -0.54 12.99 4.11
C GLU A 242 0.84 13.61 3.91
N VAL A 243 1.26 13.80 2.65
CA VAL A 243 2.53 14.47 2.32
C VAL A 243 2.56 15.90 2.83
N LEU A 244 1.49 16.67 2.66
CA LEU A 244 1.42 18.05 3.13
C LEU A 244 1.49 18.15 4.66
N ASN A 245 0.81 17.25 5.37
CA ASN A 245 0.86 17.21 6.83
C ASN A 245 2.28 16.91 7.35
N ASP A 246 2.97 15.93 6.75
CA ASP A 246 4.30 15.55 7.18
C ASP A 246 5.40 16.55 6.74
N SER A 247 5.24 17.20 5.59
CA SER A 247 6.21 18.16 5.05
C SER A 247 6.12 19.53 5.71
N ALA A 248 4.94 19.97 6.17
CA ALA A 248 4.77 21.25 6.86
C ALA A 248 5.70 21.38 8.09
N ILE A 249 5.88 20.28 8.85
CA ILE A 249 6.79 20.22 9.99
C ILE A 249 8.25 20.44 9.56
N VAL A 250 8.62 19.90 8.39
CA VAL A 250 9.97 20.05 7.83
C VAL A 250 10.21 21.48 7.38
N PHE A 251 9.27 22.08 6.63
CA PHE A 251 9.38 23.45 6.14
C PHE A 251 9.43 24.47 7.27
N GLU A 252 8.65 24.28 8.34
CA GLU A 252 8.74 25.10 9.55
C GLU A 252 10.14 25.00 10.19
N THR A 253 10.69 23.78 10.24
CA THR A 253 12.02 23.53 10.84
C THR A 253 13.16 24.10 9.99
N THR A 254 13.03 24.14 8.67
CA THR A 254 14.04 24.72 7.76
C THR A 254 13.91 26.24 7.60
N GLY A 255 12.85 26.85 8.12
CA GLY A 255 12.59 28.29 8.05
C GLY A 255 11.91 28.75 6.75
N GLU A 256 11.37 27.81 5.98
CA GLU A 256 10.63 28.05 4.72
C GLU A 256 9.14 28.32 5.02
N TYR A 257 8.84 29.35 5.82
CA TYR A 257 7.48 29.65 6.28
C TYR A 257 6.47 29.97 5.19
N ASP A 258 6.93 30.40 4.01
CA ASP A 258 6.05 30.63 2.85
C ASP A 258 5.58 29.32 2.20
N LEU A 259 6.28 28.20 2.46
CA LEU A 259 5.95 26.86 1.98
C LEU A 259 5.20 26.01 3.01
N ALA A 260 5.26 26.37 4.30
CA ALA A 260 4.61 25.69 5.42
C ALA A 260 3.13 26.09 5.58
#